data_AF-A0A3D5KD19-F1
#
_entry.id   AF-A0A3D5KD19-F1
#
_cell.length_a   1.000
_cell.length_b   1.000
_cell.length_c   1.000
_cell.angle_alpha   90.00
_cell.angle_beta   90.00
_cell.angle_gamma   90.00
#
_symmetry.space_group_name_H-M   'P 1'
#
loop_
_entity.id
_entity.type
_entity.pdbx_description
1 polymer ?
#
loop_
_entity_poly.entity_id
_entity_poly.type
_entity_poly.pdbx_seq_one_letter_code
_entity_poly.pdbx_strand_id
1 'polypeptide(L)'
;MNIYIEKELKEMKQALANKGYNIVDDNSTPCDAIICNLKVCDLASINQEVNLKREGALIIDCGSKSVEDIDYILNNRSYSNIL
;
A
#
# COMPACT_ATOMS: atom_id res chain seq x y z
N MET A 1 -7.76 -6.93 2.00
CA MET A 1 -7.14 -5.94 1.10
C MET A 1 -5.69 -6.37 0.90
N ASN A 2 -5.25 -6.47 -0.35
CA ASN A 2 -3.88 -6.80 -0.74
C ASN A 2 -3.06 -5.52 -0.78
N ILE A 3 -2.04 -5.40 0.06
CA ILE A 3 -1.22 -4.20 0.14
C ILE A 3 0.24 -4.53 -0.14
N TYR A 4 0.87 -3.74 -0.99
CA TYR A 4 2.32 -3.74 -1.14
C TYR A 4 2.90 -2.70 -0.19
N ILE A 5 4.00 -3.06 0.47
CA ILE A 5 4.74 -2.16 1.35
C ILE A 5 6.19 -2.18 0.91
N GLU A 6 6.76 -1.00 0.68
CA GLU A 6 8.17 -0.85 0.30
C GLU A 6 9.09 -1.64 1.23
N LYS A 7 10.07 -2.35 0.64
CA LYS A 7 10.89 -3.37 1.29
C LYS A 7 11.59 -2.90 2.58
N GLU A 8 11.97 -1.62 2.63
CA GLU A 8 12.67 -1.03 3.77
C GLU A 8 11.74 -0.71 4.96
N LEU A 9 10.42 -0.67 4.76
CA LEU A 9 9.43 -0.34 5.80
C LEU A 9 9.01 -1.58 6.63
N LYS A 10 10.00 -2.30 7.17
CA LYS A 10 9.80 -3.60 7.85
C LYS A 10 8.84 -3.51 9.04
N GLU A 11 8.94 -2.47 9.84
CA GLU A 11 8.08 -2.27 11.03
C GLU A 11 6.62 -2.05 10.62
N MET A 12 6.39 -1.18 9.63
CA MET A 12 5.06 -0.94 9.04
C MET A 12 4.46 -2.23 8.49
N LYS A 13 5.29 -3.02 7.79
CA LYS A 13 4.91 -4.31 7.21
C LYS A 13 4.39 -5.28 8.26
N GLN A 14 5.16 -5.47 9.33
CA GLN A 14 4.77 -6.35 10.42
C GLN A 14 3.51 -5.86 11.14
N ALA A 15 3.43 -4.56 11.41
CA ALA A 15 2.31 -3.98 12.14
C ALA A 15 0.99 -4.09 11.36
N LEU A 16 1.00 -3.86 10.05
CA LEU A 16 -0.18 -4.03 9.19
C LEU A 16 -0.51 -5.50 8.97
N ALA A 17 0.48 -6.39 8.83
CA ALA A 17 0.22 -7.84 8.80
C ALA A 17 -0.50 -8.30 10.08
N ASN A 18 -0.07 -7.83 11.25
CA ASN A 18 -0.69 -8.13 12.55
C ASN A 18 -2.13 -7.59 12.67
N LYS A 19 -2.48 -6.55 11.91
CA LYS A 19 -3.83 -6.00 11.81
C LYS A 19 -4.73 -6.77 10.83
N GLY A 20 -4.20 -7.78 10.13
CA GLY A 20 -4.96 -8.66 9.22
C GLY A 20 -4.93 -8.26 7.74
N TYR A 21 -4.06 -7.31 7.36
CA TYR A 21 -3.84 -7.01 5.94
C TYR A 21 -3.06 -8.13 5.25
N ASN A 22 -3.40 -8.41 3.99
CA ASN A 22 -2.64 -9.35 3.18
C ASN A 22 -1.48 -8.62 2.51
N ILE A 23 -0.25 -8.91 2.93
CA ILE A 23 0.93 -8.26 2.38
C ILE A 23 1.37 -9.00 1.12
N VAL A 24 1.46 -8.29 0.00
CA VAL A 24 1.93 -8.84 -1.29
C VAL A 24 3.34 -8.35 -1.59
N ASP A 25 4.20 -9.28 -1.96
CA ASP A 25 5.63 -9.03 -2.21
C ASP A 25 6.04 -9.29 -3.67
N ASP A 26 5.06 -9.60 -4.53
CA ASP A 26 5.27 -9.93 -5.93
C ASP A 26 4.11 -9.43 -6.82
N ASN A 27 4.21 -9.70 -8.11
CA ASN A 27 3.22 -9.34 -9.12
C ASN A 27 2.18 -10.45 -9.39
N SER A 28 2.14 -11.51 -8.58
CA SER A 28 1.19 -12.61 -8.78
C SER A 28 -0.25 -12.19 -8.49
N THR A 29 -0.41 -11.23 -7.58
CA THR A 29 -1.71 -10.86 -7.01
C THR A 29 -2.00 -9.37 -7.22
N PRO A 30 -3.18 -9.00 -7.72
CA PRO A 30 -3.57 -7.60 -7.84
C PRO A 30 -3.58 -6.87 -6.49
N CYS A 31 -2.90 -5.74 -6.45
CA CYS A 31 -2.67 -4.90 -5.30
C CYS A 31 -3.71 -3.78 -5.22
N ASP A 32 -4.29 -3.58 -4.03
CA ASP A 32 -5.24 -2.53 -3.71
C ASP A 32 -4.54 -1.21 -3.34
N ALA A 33 -3.41 -1.30 -2.63
CA ALA A 33 -2.69 -0.14 -2.12
C ALA A 33 -1.18 -0.38 -2.04
N ILE A 34 -0.41 0.65 -2.39
CA ILE A 34 1.04 0.75 -2.23
C ILE A 34 1.32 1.71 -1.06
N ILE A 35 2.12 1.27 -0.10
CA ILE A 35 2.66 2.10 0.98
C ILE A 35 4.16 2.25 0.75
N CYS A 36 4.63 3.47 0.57
CA CYS A 36 6.02 3.77 0.29
C CYS A 36 6.44 5.10 0.93
N ASN A 37 7.74 5.36 0.98
CA ASN A 37 8.28 6.67 1.32
C ASN A 37 8.72 7.38 0.03
N LEU A 38 7.93 8.37 -0.42
CA LEU A 38 8.15 9.04 -1.71
C LEU A 38 9.48 9.80 -1.80
N LYS A 39 10.15 10.07 -0.68
CA LYS A 39 11.48 10.71 -0.68
C LYS A 39 12.60 9.75 -1.07
N VAL A 40 12.38 8.45 -0.95
CA VAL A 40 13.42 7.41 -1.10
C VAL A 40 13.05 6.36 -2.14
N CYS A 41 11.75 6.16 -2.38
CA CYS A 41 11.29 5.16 -3.32
C CYS A 41 11.37 5.64 -4.77
N ASP A 42 11.73 4.72 -5.67
CA ASP A 42 11.46 4.88 -7.11
C ASP A 42 10.12 4.20 -7.44
N LEU A 43 9.07 5.00 -7.59
CA LEU A 43 7.73 4.51 -7.89
C LEU A 43 7.66 3.76 -9.23
N ALA A 44 8.52 4.10 -10.20
CA ALA A 44 8.57 3.40 -11.48
C ALA A 44 9.05 1.96 -11.30
N SER A 45 10.03 1.74 -10.42
CA SER A 45 10.50 0.40 -10.05
C SER A 45 9.40 -0.39 -9.30
N ILE A 46 8.70 0.23 -8.36
CA ILE A 46 7.58 -0.41 -7.64
C ILE A 46 6.50 -0.87 -8.60
N ASN A 47 6.14 -0.06 -9.60
CA ASN A 47 5.13 -0.41 -10.60
C ASN A 47 5.52 -1.60 -11.49
N GLN A 48 6.80 -1.97 -11.56
CA GLN A 48 7.27 -3.18 -12.26
C GLN A 48 7.20 -4.42 -11.36
N GLU A 49 7.36 -4.24 -10.04
CA GLU A 49 7.33 -5.31 -9.05
C GLU A 49 5.90 -5.70 -8.64
N VAL A 50 4.94 -4.79 -8.78
CA VAL A 50 3.58 -4.94 -8.24
C VAL A 50 2.54 -4.99 -9.35
N ASN A 51 1.63 -5.95 -9.26
CA ASN A 51 0.47 -6.03 -10.13
C ASN A 51 -0.63 -5.10 -9.61
N LEU A 52 -0.87 -3.96 -10.28
CA LEU A 52 -1.90 -3.02 -9.87
C LEU A 52 -3.30 -3.53 -10.26
N LYS A 53 -4.29 -3.33 -9.39
CA LYS A 53 -5.69 -3.56 -9.76
C LYS A 53 -6.08 -2.72 -10.98
N ARG A 54 -6.90 -3.30 -11.86
CA ARG A 54 -7.43 -2.64 -13.08
C ARG A 54 -8.21 -1.36 -12.77
N GLU A 55 -8.90 -1.33 -11.63
CA GLU A 55 -9.67 -0.18 -11.14
C GLU A 55 -8.77 0.92 -10.54
N GLY A 56 -7.46 0.70 -10.51
CA GLY A 56 -6.46 1.55 -9.87
C GLY A 56 -6.06 1.02 -8.50
N ALA A 57 -4.91 1.48 -8.02
CA ALA A 57 -4.41 1.24 -6.66
C ALA A 57 -4.24 2.57 -5.93
N LEU A 58 -4.40 2.56 -4.60
CA LEU A 58 -4.08 3.70 -3.75
C LEU A 58 -2.57 3.76 -3.53
N ILE A 59 -1.93 4.91 -3.72
CA ILE A 59 -0.55 5.12 -3.27
C ILE A 59 -0.58 6.00 -2.02
N ILE A 60 0.08 5.56 -0.95
CA ILE A 60 0.16 6.25 0.34
C ILE A 60 1.63 6.52 0.66
N ASP A 61 1.98 7.80 0.76
CA ASP A 61 3.26 8.23 1.33
C ASP A 61 3.24 8.08 2.86
N CYS A 62 4.15 7.26 3.40
CA CYS A 62 4.24 6.97 4.82
C CYS A 62 5.26 7.84 5.56
N GLY A 63 5.97 8.75 4.90
CA GLY A 63 7.15 9.45 5.46
C GLY A 63 6.93 10.17 6.79
N SER A 64 5.69 10.52 7.14
CA SER A 64 5.32 11.11 8.44
C SER A 64 4.06 10.50 9.06
N LYS A 65 3.66 9.29 8.64
CA LYS A 65 2.42 8.63 9.07
C LYS A 65 2.71 7.46 9.98
N SER A 66 1.97 7.36 11.08
CA SER A 66 1.97 6.18 11.94
C SER A 66 1.25 5.00 11.27
N VAL A 67 1.40 3.80 11.84
CA VAL A 67 0.65 2.62 11.39
C VAL A 67 -0.85 2.87 11.52
N GLU A 68 -1.28 3.55 12.57
CA GLU A 68 -2.68 3.92 12.82
C GLU A 68 -3.22 4.87 11.77
N ASP A 69 -2.41 5.84 11.32
CA ASP A 69 -2.78 6.75 10.23
C ASP A 69 -2.97 5.97 8.92
N ILE A 70 -2.05 5.04 8.61
CA ILE A 70 -2.14 4.21 7.40
C ILE A 70 -3.38 3.31 7.47
N ASP A 71 -3.61 2.63 8.60
CA ASP A 71 -4.77 1.78 8.86
C ASP A 71 -6.09 2.56 8.73
N TYR A 72 -6.12 3.79 9.24
CA TYR A 72 -7.26 4.69 9.10
C TYR A 72 -7.52 5.06 7.63
N ILE A 73 -6.48 5.41 6.87
CA ILE A 73 -6.59 5.75 5.43
C ILE A 73 -7.12 4.55 4.62
N LEU A 74 -6.62 3.34 4.90
CA LEU A 74 -7.02 2.12 4.19
C LEU A 74 -8.50 1.76 4.43
N ASN A 75 -9.00 1.94 5.66
CA ASN A 75 -10.37 1.56 6.03
C ASN A 75 -11.42 2.65 5.81
N ASN A 76 -11.04 3.92 5.84
CA ASN A 76 -11.99 5.05 5.73
C ASN A 76 -12.02 5.66 4.34
N ARG A 77 -11.57 4.90 3.33
CA ARG A 77 -11.62 5.33 1.95
C ARG A 77 -13.08 5.41 1.50
N SER A 78 -13.59 6.63 1.39
CA SER A 78 -14.91 6.89 0.81
C SER A 78 -14.80 6.75 -0.70
N TYR A 79 -15.38 5.69 -1.26
CA TYR A 79 -15.58 5.59 -2.69
C TYR A 79 -16.71 6.54 -3.08
N SER A 80 -16.36 7.68 -3.66
CA SER A 80 -17.32 8.45 -4.44
C SER A 80 -17.63 7.61 -5.69
N ASN A 81 -18.85 7.13 -5.84
CA ASN A 81 -19.28 6.56 -7.12
C ASN A 81 -19.13 7.67 -8.17
N ILE A 82 -18.19 7.50 -9.10
CA ILE A 82 -18.18 8.30 -10.33
C ILE A 82 -19.26 7.67 -11.20
N LEU A 83 -20.51 8.11 -10.97
CA LEU A 83 -21.67 7.85 -11.81
C LEU A 83 -21.52 8.59 -13.15
#